data_AF-A0A0N6YVV3-F1
#
_entry.id   AF-A0A0N6YVV3-F1
#
_cell.length_a   1.000
_cell.length_b   1.000
_cell.length_c   1.000
_cell.angle_alpha   90.00
_cell.angle_beta   90.00
_cell.angle_gamma   90.00
#
_symmetry.space_group_name_H-M   'P 1'
#
loop_
_entity.id
_entity.type
_entity.pdbx_description
1 polymer ?
#
loop_
_entity_poly.entity_id
_entity_poly.type
_entity_poly.pdbx_seq_one_letter_code
_entity_poly.pdbx_strand_id
1 'polypeptide(L)' 'DSWPVLDYADYGCYCGKGGSGKPVDELDRCCHVHDQCYSDAMQHDECWPILDNPYTEFYDYSCDEPNKKVTCGKDND' A
#
# COMPACT_ATOMS: atom_id res chain seq x y z
N ASP A 1 -16.44 13.62 -1.06
CA ASP A 1 -15.29 13.49 -0.15
C ASP A 1 -15.17 12.06 0.34
N SER A 2 -13.98 11.49 0.28
CA SER A 2 -13.63 10.17 0.82
C SER A 2 -12.73 10.35 2.04
N TRP A 3 -12.79 9.43 2.99
CA TRP A 3 -11.93 9.43 4.18
C TRP A 3 -11.17 8.11 4.25
N PRO A 4 -10.08 7.94 3.46
CA PRO A 4 -9.45 6.63 3.25
C PRO A 4 -9.07 5.89 4.54
N VAL A 5 -8.64 6.64 5.57
CA VAL A 5 -8.31 6.05 6.88
C VAL A 5 -9.55 5.42 7.53
N LEU A 6 -10.70 6.09 7.52
CA LEU A 6 -11.94 5.56 8.09
C LEU A 6 -12.57 4.48 7.20
N ASP A 7 -12.39 4.60 5.89
CA ASP A 7 -13.00 3.71 4.91
C ASP A 7 -12.25 2.37 4.79
N TYR A 8 -10.94 2.33 5.06
CA TYR A 8 -10.11 1.15 4.79
C TYR A 8 -9.26 0.64 5.97
N ALA A 9 -9.03 1.37 7.06
CA ALA A 9 -8.01 0.95 8.05
C ALA A 9 -8.46 -0.12 9.07
N ASP A 10 -9.73 -0.54 9.07
CA ASP A 10 -10.28 -1.59 9.95
C ASP A 10 -11.35 -2.40 9.20
N TYR A 11 -11.03 -2.83 7.98
CA TYR A 11 -11.95 -3.58 7.12
C TYR A 11 -11.47 -5.00 6.85
N GLY A 12 -12.39 -5.96 6.91
CA GLY A 12 -12.10 -7.35 6.56
C GLY A 12 -11.05 -7.99 7.46
N CYS A 13 -10.19 -8.79 6.87
CA CYS A 13 -9.12 -9.49 7.56
C CYS A 13 -7.74 -8.87 7.34
N TYR A 14 -7.55 -8.04 6.31
CA TYR A 14 -6.24 -7.51 5.89
C TYR A 14 -6.19 -5.98 5.77
N CYS A 15 -7.31 -5.28 5.55
CA CYS A 15 -7.26 -3.83 5.44
C CYS A 15 -7.08 -3.17 6.81
N GLY A 16 -5.83 -2.89 7.17
CA GLY A 16 -5.46 -2.32 8.46
C GLY A 16 -4.10 -2.82 8.95
N LYS A 17 -3.87 -2.78 10.27
CA LYS A 17 -2.62 -3.26 10.86
C LYS A 17 -2.66 -4.78 11.05
N GLY A 18 -1.75 -5.49 10.40
CA GLY A 18 -1.53 -6.94 10.59
C GLY A 18 -2.15 -7.74 9.44
N GLY A 19 -3.03 -8.67 9.76
CA GLY A 19 -3.82 -9.41 8.79
C GLY A 19 -3.53 -10.91 8.74
N SER A 20 -4.59 -11.72 8.72
CA SER A 20 -4.48 -13.19 8.68
C SER A 20 -5.80 -13.85 8.28
N GLY A 21 -5.73 -15.08 7.78
CA GLY A 21 -6.91 -15.85 7.40
C GLY A 21 -7.18 -15.81 5.90
N LYS A 22 -8.45 -15.83 5.51
CA LYS A 22 -8.88 -15.78 4.10
C LYS A 22 -9.57 -14.43 3.86
N PRO A 23 -9.22 -13.70 2.78
CA PRO A 23 -9.90 -12.46 2.44
C PRO A 23 -11.42 -12.64 2.35
N VAL A 24 -12.17 -11.70 2.91
CA VAL A 24 -13.65 -11.78 2.97
C VAL A 24 -14.32 -11.40 1.65
N ASP A 25 -13.67 -10.56 0.86
CA ASP A 25 -14.11 -10.12 -0.47
C ASP A 25 -12.92 -9.61 -1.33
N GLU A 26 -13.24 -9.00 -2.47
CA GLU A 26 -12.25 -8.44 -3.40
C GLU A 26 -11.50 -7.23 -2.84
N LEU A 27 -12.12 -6.40 -2.00
CA LEU A 27 -11.45 -5.25 -1.38
C LEU A 27 -10.41 -5.74 -0.36
N ASP A 28 -10.80 -6.69 0.48
CA ASP A 28 -9.90 -7.32 1.45
C ASP A 28 -8.75 -8.06 0.75
N ARG A 29 -9.01 -8.63 -0.44
CA ARG A 29 -7.96 -9.23 -1.28
C ARG A 29 -6.96 -8.18 -1.79
N CYS A 30 -7.39 -6.96 -2.10
CA CYS A 30 -6.47 -5.88 -2.45
C CYS A 30 -5.52 -5.55 -1.30
N CYS A 31 -6.04 -5.49 -0.07
CA CYS A 31 -5.23 -5.25 1.12
C CYS A 31 -4.25 -6.39 1.39
N HIS A 32 -4.69 -7.64 1.20
CA HIS A 32 -3.79 -8.80 1.29
C HIS A 32 -2.61 -8.71 0.30
N VAL A 33 -2.88 -8.36 -0.96
CA VAL A 33 -1.83 -8.17 -1.98
C VAL A 33 -0.94 -6.97 -1.65
N HIS A 34 -1.51 -5.90 -1.10
CA HIS A 34 -0.76 -4.74 -0.64
C HIS A 34 0.23 -5.10 0.49
N ASP A 35 -0.20 -5.87 1.48
CA ASP A 35 0.66 -6.33 2.58
C ASP A 35 1.80 -7.23 2.09
N GLN A 36 1.53 -8.07 1.08
CA GLN A 36 2.56 -8.87 0.41
C GLN A 36 3.59 -7.97 -0.31
N CYS A 37 3.12 -6.96 -1.04
CA CYS A 37 3.99 -5.98 -1.70
C CYS A 37 4.91 -5.26 -0.71
N TYR A 38 4.38 -4.87 0.46
CA TYR A 38 5.18 -4.25 1.53
C TYR A 38 6.19 -5.23 2.13
N SER A 39 5.82 -6.50 2.32
CA SER A 39 6.76 -7.54 2.77
C SER A 39 7.88 -7.79 1.76
N ASP A 40 7.57 -7.78 0.47
CA ASP A 40 8.55 -7.97 -0.59
C ASP A 40 9.49 -6.75 -0.69
N ALA A 41 8.96 -5.53 -0.58
CA ALA A 41 9.76 -4.31 -0.54
C ALA A 41 10.74 -4.31 0.65
N MET A 42 10.30 -4.73 1.84
CA MET A 42 11.18 -4.88 3.01
C MET A 42 12.24 -5.99 2.88
N GLN A 43 12.16 -6.82 1.85
CA GLN A 43 13.17 -7.85 1.55
C GLN A 43 13.99 -7.51 0.30
N HIS A 44 13.69 -6.40 -0.38
CA HIS A 44 14.36 -6.02 -1.61
C HIS A 44 15.79 -5.56 -1.31
N ASP A 45 16.77 -6.04 -2.07
CA ASP A 45 18.19 -5.79 -1.81
C ASP A 45 18.58 -4.30 -1.88
N GLU A 46 17.83 -3.52 -2.69
CA GLU A 46 18.02 -2.07 -2.86
C GLU A 46 17.35 -1.26 -1.73
N CYS A 47 16.45 -1.87 -0.96
CA CYS A 47 15.75 -1.22 0.16
C CYS A 47 16.37 -1.66 1.47
N TRP A 48 16.92 -0.73 2.24
CA TRP A 48 17.44 -1.00 3.58
C TRP A 48 16.30 -0.95 4.60
N PRO A 49 15.86 -2.08 5.21
CA PRO A 49 14.58 -2.12 5.94
C PRO A 49 14.50 -1.23 7.19
N ILE A 50 15.63 -0.71 7.66
CA ILE A 50 15.72 0.20 8.81
C ILE A 50 15.36 1.64 8.41
N LEU A 51 15.73 2.07 7.20
CA LEU A 51 15.49 3.42 6.69
C LEU A 51 14.35 3.44 5.67
N ASP A 52 14.33 2.47 4.76
CA ASP A 52 13.43 2.41 3.60
C ASP A 52 12.18 1.60 3.95
N ASN A 53 11.55 1.95 5.08
CA ASN A 53 10.31 1.32 5.51
C ASN A 53 9.15 1.83 4.63
N PRO A 54 8.39 0.96 3.96
CA PRO A 54 7.33 1.36 3.03
C PRO A 54 6.16 2.13 3.68
N TYR A 55 6.06 2.17 5.01
CA TYR A 55 5.11 3.03 5.73
C TYR A 55 5.56 4.49 5.86
N THR A 56 6.85 4.77 5.72
CA THR A 56 7.44 6.11 5.93
C THR A 56 8.32 6.59 4.78
N GLU A 57 8.58 5.72 3.80
CA GLU A 57 9.38 6.07 2.62
C GLU A 57 8.66 7.11 1.76
N PHE A 58 9.38 8.16 1.39
CA PHE A 58 8.85 9.20 0.52
C PHE A 58 9.12 8.81 -0.93
N TYR A 59 8.11 8.92 -1.78
CA TYR A 59 8.21 8.58 -3.19
C TYR A 59 7.57 9.66 -4.06
N ASP A 60 8.06 9.79 -5.28
CA ASP A 60 7.51 10.67 -6.31
C ASP A 60 6.29 10.00 -6.98
N TYR A 61 5.19 10.73 -7.08
CA TYR A 61 3.99 10.30 -7.77
C TYR A 61 3.18 11.50 -8.29
N SER A 62 2.32 11.25 -9.28
CA SER A 62 1.36 12.23 -9.78
C SER A 62 -0.03 11.63 -9.91
N CYS A 63 -1.05 12.49 -9.78
CA CYS A 63 -2.45 12.14 -9.95
C CYS A 63 -3.09 13.02 -11.04
N ASP A 64 -3.57 12.38 -12.09
CA ASP A 64 -4.46 12.98 -13.07
C ASP A 64 -5.90 12.77 -12.59
N GLU A 65 -6.42 13.75 -11.84
CA GLU A 65 -7.76 13.67 -11.22
C GLU A 65 -8.90 13.49 -12.24
N PRO A 66 -8.95 14.23 -13.37
CA PRO A 66 -9.98 14.04 -14.40
C PRO A 66 -10.04 12.61 -14.93
N ASN A 67 -8.89 11.95 -15.12
CA ASN A 67 -8.81 10.58 -15.64
C ASN A 67 -8.69 9.53 -14.54
N LYS A 68 -8.67 9.93 -13.26
CA LYS A 68 -8.48 9.05 -12.09
C LYS A 68 -7.26 8.14 -12.23
N LYS A 69 -6.15 8.71 -12.74
CA LYS A 69 -4.94 7.95 -13.06
C LYS A 69 -3.79 8.36 -12.14
N VAL A 70 -3.33 7.41 -11.34
CA VAL A 70 -2.09 7.54 -10.55
C VAL A 70 -0.92 7.06 -11.40
N THR A 71 0.19 7.81 -11.37
CA THR A 71 1.43 7.45 -12.08
C THR A 71 2.60 7.54 -11.10
N CYS A 72 3.39 6.47 -10.99
CA CYS A 72 4.64 6.48 -10.25
C CYS A 72 5.66 7.41 -10.95
N GLY A 73 6.33 8.21 -10.12
CA GLY A 73 7.38 9.12 -10.50
C GLY A 73 8.62 8.44 -11.05
N LYS A 74 9.50 9.24 -11.66
CA LYS A 74 10.80 8.77 -12.15
C LYS A 74 11.91 8.90 -11.12
N ASP A 75 11.69 9.72 -10.10
CA ASP A 75 12.65 10.02 -9.04
C ASP A 75 12.47 9.07 -7.85
N ASN A 76 12.04 7.83 -8.14
CA ASN A 76 12.00 6.73 -7.18
C ASN A 76 13.24 5.88 -7.44
N ASP A 77 14.15 5.90 -6.47
CA ASP A 77 15.42 5.16 -6.51
C ASP A 77 15.21 3.64 -6.30
#